data_AF-A0A241XRF7-F1
#
_entry.id   AF-A0A241XRF7-F1
#
_cell.length_a   1.000
_cell.length_b   1.000
_cell.length_c   1.000
_cell.angle_alpha   90.00
_cell.angle_beta   90.00
_cell.angle_gamma   90.00
#
_symmetry.space_group_name_H-M   'P 1'
#
loop_
_entity.id
_entity.type
_entity.pdbx_description
1 polymer ?
#
loop_
_entity_poly.entity_id
_entity_poly.type
_entity_poly.pdbx_seq_one_letter_code
_entity_poly.pdbx_strand_id
1 'polypeptide(L)' 'MVPAAVVRALDHVRSIFPEVTHVVYTRECKWLYMSDEGAMPTFNGLVDVGILEDACDAVASFPCVFCVQGEAY' A
#
# COMPACT_ATOMS: atom_id res chain seq x y z
N MET A 1 3.65 -0.30 16.66
CA MET A 1 3.52 -1.62 16.00
C MET A 1 2.84 -1.40 14.66
N VAL A 2 3.33 -2.02 13.59
CA VAL A 2 2.64 -1.97 12.29
C VAL A 2 1.47 -2.97 12.34
N PRO A 3 0.23 -2.59 11.95
CA PRO A 3 -0.89 -3.52 11.94
C PRO A 3 -0.66 -4.68 10.98
N ALA A 4 -1.12 -5.90 11.34
CA ALA A 4 -0.98 -7.08 10.48
C ALA A 4 -1.68 -6.91 9.11
N ALA A 5 -2.76 -6.12 9.07
CA ALA A 5 -3.47 -5.75 7.85
C ALA A 5 -2.58 -4.97 6.87
N VAL A 6 -1.73 -4.07 7.37
CA VAL A 6 -0.78 -3.30 6.54
C VAL A 6 0.26 -4.22 5.91
N VAL A 7 0.77 -5.19 6.66
CA VAL A 7 1.74 -6.17 6.14
C VAL A 7 1.10 -7.01 5.02
N ARG A 8 -0.14 -7.47 5.22
CA ARG A 8 -0.89 -8.24 4.22
C ARG A 8 -1.17 -7.42 2.95
N ALA A 9 -1.58 -6.17 3.09
CA ALA A 9 -1.81 -5.26 1.97
C ALA A 9 -0.54 -5.07 1.13
N LEU A 10 0.60 -4.82 1.78
CA LEU A 10 1.89 -4.65 1.11
C LEU A 10 2.36 -5.93 0.42
N ASP A 11 2.21 -7.10 1.06
CA ASP A 11 2.57 -8.39 0.49
C ASP A 11 1.73 -8.71 -0.76
N HIS A 12 0.41 -8.45 -0.71
CA HIS A 12 -0.49 -8.61 -1.85
C HIS A 12 -0.07 -7.74 -3.03
N VAL A 13 0.22 -6.46 -2.78
CA VAL A 13 0.67 -5.52 -3.82
C VAL A 13 2.02 -5.96 -4.40
N ARG A 14 2.98 -6.37 -3.58
CA ARG A 14 4.29 -6.86 -4.03
C ARG A 14 4.20 -8.16 -4.84
N SER A 15 3.24 -9.03 -4.55
CA SER A 15 3.02 -10.26 -5.32
C SER A 15 2.62 -9.98 -6.77
N ILE A 16 2.01 -8.82 -7.04
CA ILE A 16 1.56 -8.44 -8.38
C ILE A 16 2.58 -7.50 -9.02
N PHE A 17 3.10 -6.54 -8.25
CA PHE A 17 4.05 -5.53 -8.69
C PHE A 17 5.18 -5.40 -7.65
N PRO A 18 6.24 -6.21 -7.79
CA PRO A 18 7.32 -6.27 -6.80
C PRO A 18 8.12 -4.96 -6.69
N GLU A 19 8.01 -4.08 -7.67
CA GLU A 19 8.62 -2.74 -7.71
C GLU A 19 7.90 -1.72 -6.81
N VAL A 20 6.66 -1.98 -6.41
CA VAL A 20 5.90 -1.06 -5.56
C VAL A 20 6.44 -1.12 -4.14
N THR A 21 6.83 0.04 -3.62
CA THR A 21 7.35 0.19 -2.26
C THR A 21 6.41 0.99 -1.36
N HIS A 22 5.53 1.80 -1.96
CA HIS A 22 4.60 2.66 -1.25
C HIS A 22 3.19 2.52 -1.82
N VAL A 23 2.21 2.43 -0.92
CA VAL A 23 0.78 2.47 -1.23
C VAL A 23 0.16 3.62 -0.44
N VAL A 24 -0.50 4.54 -1.13
CA VAL A 24 -1.05 5.77 -0.55
C VAL A 24 -2.54 5.82 -0.81
N TYR A 25 -3.33 6.05 0.23
CA TYR A 25 -4.74 6.38 0.11
C TYR A 25 -4.92 7.89 0.20
N THR A 26 -5.32 8.52 -0.91
CA THR A 26 -5.45 9.97 -1.01
C THR A 26 -6.80 10.46 -0.47
N ARG A 27 -6.89 11.78 -0.22
CA ARG A 27 -8.15 12.45 0.18
C ARG A 27 -9.22 12.43 -0.90
N GLU A 28 -8.87 12.12 -2.14
CA GLU A 28 -9.82 11.94 -3.24
C GLU A 28 -10.40 10.51 -3.29
N CYS A 29 -10.18 9.71 -2.25
CA CYS A 29 -10.56 8.30 -2.18
C CYS A 29 -9.94 7.46 -3.31
N LYS A 30 -8.68 7.77 -3.67
CA LYS A 30 -7.92 7.07 -4.71
C LYS A 30 -6.72 6.37 -4.12
N TRP A 31 -6.44 5.18 -4.64
CA TRP A 31 -5.24 4.41 -4.37
C TRP A 31 -4.12 4.86 -5.33
N LEU A 32 -3.02 5.33 -4.77
CA LEU A 32 -1.79 5.59 -5.48
C LEU A 32 -0.74 4.59 -5.04
N TYR A 33 0.09 4.17 -5.99
CA TYR A 33 1.18 3.24 -5.71
C TYR A 33 2.43 3.82 -6.35
N MET A 34 3.53 3.69 -5.64
CA MET A 34 4.79 4.31 -6.02
C MET A 34 5.92 3.31 -5.80
N SER A 35 6.79 3.19 -6.80
CA SER A 35 8.06 2.48 -6.66
C SER A 35 9.11 3.37 -6.00
N ASP A 36 10.23 2.76 -5.57
CA ASP A 36 11.38 3.50 -5.05
C ASP A 36 11.98 4.48 -6.07
N GLU A 37 11.92 4.11 -7.36
CA GLU A 37 12.39 4.93 -8.47
C GLU A 37 11.41 6.05 -8.87
N GLY A 38 10.28 6.19 -8.15
CA GLY A 38 9.26 7.19 -8.43
C GLY A 38 8.32 6.84 -9.59
N ALA A 39 8.35 5.60 -10.09
CA ALA A 39 7.37 5.12 -11.05
C ALA A 39 6.01 4.98 -10.38
N MET A 40 4.95 5.42 -11.06
CA MET A 40 3.57 5.35 -10.58
C MET A 40 2.75 4.45 -11.50
N PRO A 41 2.85 3.11 -11.35
CA PRO A 41 2.04 2.19 -12.14
C PRO A 41 0.55 2.38 -11.85
N THR A 42 -0.28 2.12 -12.86
CA THR A 42 -1.75 2.11 -12.72
C THR A 42 -2.25 0.67 -12.63
N PHE A 43 -3.08 0.38 -11.64
CA PHE A 43 -3.57 -0.97 -11.37
C PHE A 43 -4.99 -1.10 -11.89
N ASN A 44 -5.18 -1.86 -12.97
CA ASN A 44 -6.50 -2.15 -13.51
C ASN A 44 -7.14 -3.33 -12.77
N GLY A 45 -7.55 -3.12 -11.51
CA GLY A 45 -8.36 -4.09 -10.75
C GLY A 45 -7.67 -5.41 -10.38
N LEU A 46 -6.34 -5.49 -10.53
CA LEU A 46 -5.55 -6.65 -10.09
C LEU A 46 -5.32 -6.65 -8.57
N VAL A 47 -5.32 -5.47 -7.96
CA VAL A 47 -5.13 -5.30 -6.53
C VAL A 47 -6.46 -5.46 -5.82
N ASP A 48 -6.47 -6.28 -4.77
CA ASP A 48 -7.65 -6.48 -3.96
C ASP A 48 -7.81 -5.27 -3.03
N VAL A 49 -8.74 -4.39 -3.40
CA VAL A 49 -9.01 -3.16 -2.68
C VAL A 49 -9.53 -3.45 -1.26
N GLY A 50 -10.19 -4.59 -1.03
CA GLY A 50 -10.70 -4.95 0.29
C GLY A 50 -9.58 -5.14 1.31
N ILE A 51 -8.44 -5.70 0.88
CA ILE A 51 -7.25 -5.85 1.74
C ILE A 51 -6.62 -4.48 2.04
N LEU A 52 -6.64 -3.56 1.08
CA LEU A 52 -6.13 -2.19 1.28
C LEU A 52 -7.03 -1.38 2.22
N GLU A 53 -8.35 -1.54 2.11
CA GLU A 53 -9.32 -0.88 3.00
C GLU A 53 -9.22 -1.40 4.43
N ASP A 54 -9.06 -2.72 4.63
CA ASP A 54 -8.80 -3.32 5.95
C ASP A 54 -7.52 -2.75 6.59
N ALA A 55 -6.47 -2.60 5.79
CA ALA A 55 -5.24 -1.94 6.25
C ALA A 55 -5.47 -0.47 6.63
N CYS A 56 -6.28 0.26 5.87
CA CYS A 56 -6.61 1.67 6.10
C CYS A 56 -7.40 1.87 7.39
N ASP A 57 -8.40 1.03 7.62
CA ASP A 57 -9.21 1.02 8.84
C ASP A 57 -8.34 0.77 10.08
N ALA A 58 -7.35 -0.13 9.95
CA ALA A 58 -6.41 -0.45 11.03
C ALA A 58 -5.46 0.70 11.42
N VAL A 59 -5.20 1.69 10.55
CA VAL A 59 -4.32 2.84 10.87
C VAL A 59 -5.11 4.06 11.36
N ALA A 60 -6.43 4.13 11.06
CA ALA A 60 -7.34 5.19 11.50
C ALA A 60 -6.84 6.63 11.28
N SER A 61 -6.02 6.88 10.24
CA SER A 61 -5.41 8.19 9.98
C SER A 61 -5.34 8.52 8.49
N PHE A 62 -5.86 9.68 8.06
CA PHE A 62 -5.92 10.06 6.65
C PHE A 62 -5.08 11.31 6.34
N PRO A 63 -4.26 11.32 5.27
CA PRO A 63 -4.01 10.23 4.31
C PRO A 63 -3.21 9.07 4.91
N CYS A 64 -3.59 7.83 4.55
CA CYS A 64 -2.84 6.63 4.91
C CYS A 64 -1.69 6.43 3.92
N VAL A 65 -0.48 6.22 4.44
CA VAL A 65 0.67 5.79 3.65
C VAL A 65 1.19 4.49 4.23
N PHE A 66 1.20 3.46 3.41
CA PHE A 66 1.82 2.17 3.71
C PHE A 66 3.17 2.14 2.99
N CYS A 67 4.25 2.01 3.73
CA CYS A 67 5.58 1.85 3.17
C CYS A 67 6.21 0.56 3.66
N VAL A 68 6.91 -0.13 2.78
CA VAL A 68 7.79 -1.22 3.19
C VAL A 68 9.07 -0.55 3.70
N GLN A 69 9.13 -0.22 5.00
CA GLN A 69 10.44 0.01 5.60
C GLN A 69 11.16 -1.33 5.58
N GLY A 70 12.17 -1.46 4.73
CA GLY A 70 13.17 -2.51 4.90
C GLY A 70 13.65 -2.41 6.34
N GLU A 71 13.54 -3.50 7.09
CA GLU A 71 14.15 -3.59 8.41
C GLU A 71 15.63 -3.21 8.24
N ALA A 72 16.00 -2.06 8.79
CA ALA A 72 17.40 -1.74 9.01
C ALA A 72 17.87 -2.69 10.12
N TYR A 73 18.71 -3.64 9.70
CA TYR A 73 19.47 -4.60 10.49
C TYR A 73 20.01 -4.04 11.81
#